data_AF-A0A4U6U2H7-F1
#
_entry.id   AF-A0A4U6U2H7-F1
#
_cell.length_a   1.000
_cell.length_b   1.000
_cell.length_c   1.000
_cell.angle_alpha   90.00
_cell.angle_beta   90.00
_cell.angle_gamma   90.00
#
_symmetry.space_group_name_H-M   'P 1'
#
loop_
_entity.id
_entity.type
_entity.pdbx_description
1 polymer ?
#
loop_
_entity_poly.entity_id
_entity_poly.type
_entity_poly.pdbx_seq_one_letter_code
_entity_poly.pdbx_strand_id
1 'polypeptide(L)'
;MAARKSVVAVLVFRANGKVESGSGFVVSSDLVLTSSHCMGVEELEDEDVLCVRRPKFPRGVEQLPATIVCRDILMDVAVLKVAGLTCASPLRFAPEEDATVGESVISVGYCDPDALLTGVTFSRLPILSPGLVRPEGTRYLCTHKGIQLYHVLLTCVSMEGMSGGPILSRRGVIGMVDCGGRGAIEMGGHSYTEAKAPRTIIQVLKRYLVLQGILTQEEAIGREMTMEEVLDLIA
;
A
#
# COMPACT_ATOMS: atom_id res chain seq x y z
N MET A 1 -10.47 15.25 8.09
CA MET A 1 -9.74 13.97 8.27
C MET A 1 -8.26 14.19 8.04
N ALA A 2 -7.43 14.02 9.08
CA ALA A 2 -5.98 14.22 9.01
C ALA A 2 -5.27 13.22 8.07
N ALA A 3 -5.77 11.98 7.99
CA ALA A 3 -5.14 10.89 7.24
C ALA A 3 -5.03 11.11 5.72
N ARG A 4 -5.94 11.90 5.10
CA ARG A 4 -5.88 12.18 3.65
C ARG A 4 -4.58 12.86 3.20
N LYS A 5 -3.90 13.58 4.10
CA LYS A 5 -2.61 14.23 3.81
C LYS A 5 -1.46 13.24 3.72
N SER A 6 -1.68 12.03 4.22
CA SER A 6 -0.69 10.96 4.30
C SER A 6 -0.92 9.88 3.25
N VAL A 7 -1.92 10.05 2.37
CA VAL A 7 -2.17 9.16 1.23
C VAL A 7 -1.76 9.88 -0.06
N VAL A 8 -0.97 9.20 -0.86
CA VAL A 8 -0.34 9.72 -2.07
C VAL A 8 -0.75 8.89 -3.28
N ALA A 9 -0.78 9.50 -4.45
CA ALA A 9 -0.80 8.77 -5.71
C ALA A 9 0.63 8.38 -6.05
N VAL A 10 0.82 7.16 -6.49
CA VAL A 10 2.10 6.61 -6.92
C VAL A 10 2.07 6.54 -8.44
N LEU A 11 3.05 7.15 -9.11
CA LEU A 11 3.04 7.31 -10.57
C LEU A 11 4.39 6.90 -11.16
N VAL A 12 4.33 6.10 -12.21
CA VAL A 12 5.50 5.79 -13.06
C VAL A 12 5.22 6.32 -14.46
N PHE A 13 6.01 7.31 -14.88
CA PHE A 13 6.01 7.79 -16.25
C PHE A 13 7.02 6.96 -17.05
N ARG A 14 6.55 6.23 -18.05
CA ARG A 14 7.38 5.36 -18.88
C ARG A 14 7.94 6.10 -20.08
N ALA A 15 9.11 5.67 -20.56
CA ALA A 15 9.72 6.17 -21.80
C ALA A 15 8.77 6.10 -23.02
N ASN A 16 7.94 5.07 -23.08
CA ASN A 16 6.94 4.87 -24.15
C ASN A 16 5.69 5.77 -24.02
N GLY A 17 5.66 6.68 -23.04
CA GLY A 17 4.54 7.60 -22.80
C GLY A 17 3.39 7.01 -21.99
N LYS A 18 3.44 5.73 -21.60
CA LYS A 18 2.48 5.12 -20.68
C LYS A 18 2.68 5.68 -19.27
N VAL A 19 1.59 5.81 -18.52
CA VAL A 19 1.62 6.13 -17.10
C VAL A 19 1.01 4.97 -16.34
N GLU A 20 1.79 4.37 -15.45
CA GLU A 20 1.27 3.43 -14.44
C GLU A 20 0.91 4.21 -13.19
N SER A 21 -0.18 3.81 -12.54
CA SER A 21 -0.66 4.50 -11.36
C SER A 21 -1.18 3.57 -10.28
N GLY A 22 -1.06 4.04 -9.06
CA GLY A 22 -1.60 3.40 -7.87
C GLY A 22 -1.69 4.38 -6.72
N SER A 23 -1.90 3.83 -5.54
CA SER A 23 -1.97 4.57 -4.28
C SER A 23 -0.86 4.11 -3.34
N GLY A 24 -0.47 4.99 -2.44
CA GLY A 24 0.43 4.64 -1.35
C GLY A 24 0.14 5.50 -0.14
N PHE A 25 0.78 5.21 0.97
CA PHE A 25 0.66 6.03 2.17
C PHE A 25 1.97 6.16 2.94
N VAL A 26 2.10 7.32 3.57
CA VAL A 26 3.27 7.71 4.35
C VAL A 26 3.30 6.90 5.64
N VAL A 27 4.39 6.15 5.85
CA VAL A 27 4.60 5.27 7.02
C VAL A 27 5.78 5.71 7.88
N SER A 28 6.68 6.53 7.35
CA SER A 28 7.71 7.25 8.11
C SER A 28 7.94 8.65 7.50
N SER A 29 8.94 9.39 7.98
CA SER A 29 9.17 10.80 7.59
C SER A 29 9.28 11.01 6.07
N ASP A 30 9.91 10.08 5.37
CA ASP A 30 10.17 10.08 3.93
C ASP A 30 9.81 8.74 3.26
N LEU A 31 9.24 7.78 4.00
CA LEU A 31 8.88 6.47 3.48
C LEU A 31 7.39 6.36 3.15
N VAL A 32 7.10 5.80 1.98
CA VAL A 32 5.75 5.49 1.49
C VAL A 32 5.64 3.98 1.26
N LEU A 33 4.60 3.37 1.81
CA LEU A 33 4.23 1.98 1.53
C LEU A 33 3.20 1.94 0.38
N THR A 34 3.35 0.98 -0.53
CA THR A 34 2.50 0.78 -1.70
C THR A 34 2.50 -0.70 -2.13
N SER A 35 1.57 -1.06 -3.02
CA SER A 35 1.65 -2.32 -3.76
C SER A 35 2.77 -2.27 -4.80
N SER A 36 3.44 -3.39 -5.02
CA SER A 36 4.54 -3.51 -5.98
C SER A 36 4.06 -3.36 -7.43
N HIS A 37 2.86 -3.84 -7.74
CA HIS A 37 2.28 -3.83 -9.08
C HIS A 37 1.84 -2.43 -9.52
N CYS A 38 1.77 -1.46 -8.59
CA CYS A 38 1.54 -0.06 -8.92
C CYS A 38 2.62 0.53 -9.84
N MET A 39 3.79 -0.14 -9.93
CA MET A 39 4.85 0.22 -10.86
C MET A 39 4.62 -0.32 -12.28
N GLY A 40 3.74 -1.33 -12.47
CA GLY A 40 3.43 -1.96 -13.76
C GLY A 40 4.51 -2.84 -14.40
N VAL A 41 5.73 -2.89 -13.85
CA VAL A 41 6.90 -3.57 -14.46
C VAL A 41 7.82 -4.21 -13.41
N GLU A 42 8.67 -5.17 -13.75
CA GLU A 42 9.63 -5.77 -12.80
C GLU A 42 10.78 -4.83 -12.42
N GLU A 43 11.31 -4.08 -13.39
CA GLU A 43 12.39 -3.09 -13.20
C GLU A 43 12.06 -1.79 -13.96
N LEU A 44 12.50 -0.67 -13.39
CA LEU A 44 12.42 0.64 -14.05
C LEU A 44 13.59 0.78 -15.03
N GLU A 45 13.32 1.29 -16.21
CA GLU A 45 14.32 1.66 -17.21
C GLU A 45 14.92 3.04 -16.87
N ASP A 46 16.10 3.36 -17.40
CA ASP A 46 16.82 4.62 -17.11
C ASP A 46 16.00 5.89 -17.44
N GLU A 47 15.09 5.79 -18.40
CA GLU A 47 14.22 6.87 -18.86
C GLU A 47 12.89 6.95 -18.09
N ASP A 48 12.60 5.98 -17.22
CA ASP A 48 11.39 6.00 -16.40
C ASP A 48 11.50 6.96 -15.23
N VAL A 49 10.38 7.61 -14.90
CA VAL A 49 10.31 8.53 -13.77
C VAL A 49 9.28 8.03 -12.75
N LEU A 50 9.77 7.56 -11.61
CA LEU A 50 8.96 7.27 -10.43
C LEU A 50 8.79 8.52 -9.57
N CYS A 51 7.52 8.84 -9.26
CA CYS A 51 7.21 9.92 -8.35
C CYS A 51 5.95 9.62 -7.52
N VAL A 52 5.81 10.36 -6.43
CA VAL A 52 4.56 10.40 -5.69
C VAL A 52 3.91 11.77 -5.85
N ARG A 53 2.59 11.79 -5.86
CA ARG A 53 1.79 12.98 -6.03
C ARG A 53 0.82 13.13 -4.87
N ARG A 54 0.73 14.33 -4.30
CA ARG A 54 -0.16 14.60 -3.16
C ARG A 54 -0.74 16.02 -3.16
N PRO A 55 -1.83 16.26 -2.41
CA PRO A 55 -2.45 17.58 -2.37
C PRO A 55 -1.52 18.57 -1.66
N LYS A 56 -1.26 19.73 -2.28
CA LYS A 56 -0.49 20.82 -1.68
C LYS A 56 -1.44 21.83 -1.05
N PHE A 57 -1.29 22.11 0.24
CA PHE A 57 -2.07 23.12 0.94
C PHE A 57 -1.42 24.51 0.79
N PRO A 58 -2.18 25.61 0.55
CA PRO A 58 -3.64 25.70 0.50
C PRO A 58 -4.27 25.33 -0.84
N ARG A 59 -3.50 25.29 -1.94
CA ARG A 59 -3.99 24.88 -3.27
C ARG A 59 -2.89 24.21 -4.08
N GLY A 60 -3.33 23.31 -4.96
CA GLY A 60 -2.49 22.68 -5.95
C GLY A 60 -2.16 21.23 -5.60
N VAL A 61 -1.25 20.68 -6.38
CA VAL A 61 -0.74 19.34 -6.21
C VAL A 61 0.76 19.45 -6.34
N GLU A 62 1.47 18.72 -5.48
CA GLU A 62 2.91 18.55 -5.61
C GLU A 62 3.23 17.15 -6.07
N GLN A 63 4.28 17.06 -6.88
CA GLN A 63 4.88 15.84 -7.36
C GLN A 63 6.31 15.80 -6.82
N LEU A 64 6.65 14.71 -6.14
CA LEU A 64 7.92 14.52 -5.46
C LEU A 64 8.60 13.29 -6.06
N PRO A 65 9.90 13.38 -6.40
CA PRO A 65 10.63 12.23 -6.91
C PRO A 65 10.72 11.15 -5.83
N ALA A 66 10.65 9.89 -6.26
CA ALA A 66 10.72 8.76 -5.36
C ALA A 66 11.64 7.67 -5.91
N THR A 67 12.28 6.94 -5.00
CA THR A 67 13.11 5.78 -5.31
C THR A 67 12.57 4.55 -4.59
N ILE A 68 12.77 3.37 -5.19
CA ILE A 68 12.39 2.11 -4.58
C ILE A 68 13.46 1.75 -3.53
N VAL A 69 13.04 1.54 -2.28
CA VAL A 69 13.92 1.04 -1.21
C VAL A 69 13.81 -0.47 -1.11
N CYS A 70 12.57 -0.95 -1.03
CA CYS A 70 12.25 -2.35 -0.91
C CYS A 70 11.15 -2.68 -1.92
N ARG A 71 11.26 -3.83 -2.57
CA ARG A 71 10.21 -4.34 -3.45
C ARG A 71 10.21 -5.86 -3.45
N ASP A 72 9.06 -6.44 -3.15
CA ASP A 72 8.79 -7.86 -3.33
C ASP A 72 7.61 -7.99 -4.30
N ILE A 73 7.92 -8.40 -5.53
CA ILE A 73 6.93 -8.57 -6.62
C ILE A 73 5.99 -9.73 -6.32
N LEU A 74 6.48 -10.79 -5.65
CA LEU A 74 5.69 -11.99 -5.37
C LEU A 74 4.64 -11.73 -4.29
N MET A 75 5.02 -10.95 -3.28
CA MET A 75 4.14 -10.63 -2.15
C MET A 75 3.41 -9.30 -2.35
N ASP A 76 3.69 -8.63 -3.46
CA ASP A 76 3.12 -7.38 -3.90
C ASP A 76 3.22 -6.24 -2.87
N VAL A 77 4.41 -6.05 -2.32
CA VAL A 77 4.70 -4.96 -1.36
C VAL A 77 5.92 -4.19 -1.84
N ALA A 78 5.85 -2.87 -1.76
CA ALA A 78 6.99 -2.00 -2.01
C ALA A 78 7.03 -0.83 -1.01
N VAL A 79 8.26 -0.42 -0.67
CA VAL A 79 8.54 0.78 0.12
C VAL A 79 9.33 1.74 -0.77
N LEU A 80 8.83 2.97 -0.85
CA LEU A 80 9.44 4.05 -1.59
C LEU A 80 10.05 5.07 -0.63
N LYS A 81 11.21 5.63 -0.97
CA LYS A 81 11.78 6.82 -0.33
C LYS A 81 11.44 8.02 -1.19
N VAL A 82 10.83 9.04 -0.58
CA VAL A 82 10.30 10.21 -1.27
C VAL A 82 11.08 11.44 -0.85
N ALA A 83 11.88 11.97 -1.78
CA ALA A 83 12.66 13.16 -1.49
C ALA A 83 11.76 14.40 -1.39
N GLY A 84 11.98 15.21 -0.34
CA GLY A 84 11.20 16.42 -0.10
C GLY A 84 9.81 16.19 0.53
N LEU A 85 9.51 14.96 0.99
CA LEU A 85 8.28 14.68 1.72
C LEU A 85 8.31 15.42 3.07
N THR A 86 7.55 16.50 3.16
CA THR A 86 7.45 17.35 4.37
C THR A 86 6.00 17.45 4.81
N CYS A 87 5.72 17.74 6.09
CA CYS A 87 4.34 18.00 6.55
C CYS A 87 3.31 16.87 6.32
N ALA A 88 3.74 15.64 6.03
CA ALA A 88 2.91 14.45 6.13
C ALA A 88 3.01 13.90 7.55
N SER A 89 1.88 13.46 8.12
CA SER A 89 1.89 12.75 9.39
C SER A 89 1.86 11.25 9.09
N PRO A 90 2.92 10.48 9.39
CA PRO A 90 2.93 9.06 9.14
C PRO A 90 1.69 8.38 9.72
N LEU A 91 1.07 7.49 8.93
CA LEU A 91 -0.03 6.67 9.42
C LEU A 91 0.55 5.54 10.26
N ARG A 92 -0.07 5.31 11.41
CA ARG A 92 0.31 4.22 12.32
C ARG A 92 -0.55 3.01 12.08
N PHE A 93 0.05 1.84 12.19
CA PHE A 93 -0.66 0.58 12.11
C PHE A 93 -1.46 0.33 13.39
N ALA A 94 -2.56 -0.41 13.26
CA ALA A 94 -3.29 -0.85 14.43
C ALA A 94 -2.41 -1.80 15.28
N PRO A 95 -2.46 -1.70 16.62
CA PRO A 95 -1.58 -2.47 17.50
C PRO A 95 -1.92 -3.96 17.58
N GLU A 96 -3.13 -4.37 17.19
CA GLU A 96 -3.48 -5.79 17.07
C GLU A 96 -3.41 -6.19 15.60
N GLU A 97 -2.69 -7.26 15.30
CA GLU A 97 -2.38 -7.69 13.94
C GLU A 97 -3.61 -8.13 13.12
N ASP A 98 -4.68 -8.54 13.81
CA ASP A 98 -5.89 -9.06 13.18
C ASP A 98 -6.98 -7.98 13.08
N ALA A 99 -7.58 -7.90 11.89
CA ALA A 99 -8.78 -7.10 11.66
C ALA A 99 -9.97 -7.71 12.41
N THR A 100 -10.77 -6.90 13.10
CA THR A 100 -11.95 -7.39 13.81
C THR A 100 -13.12 -7.52 12.84
N VAL A 101 -13.73 -8.69 12.75
CA VAL A 101 -14.91 -8.91 11.90
C VAL A 101 -16.02 -7.92 12.27
N GLY A 102 -16.62 -7.28 11.26
CA GLY A 102 -17.65 -6.26 11.43
C GLY A 102 -17.10 -4.88 11.81
N GLU A 103 -15.78 -4.71 11.97
CA GLU A 103 -15.16 -3.41 12.21
C GLU A 103 -15.43 -2.47 11.02
N SER A 104 -15.88 -1.25 11.34
CA SER A 104 -16.05 -0.20 10.35
C SER A 104 -14.71 0.34 9.90
N VAL A 105 -14.54 0.39 8.58
CA VAL A 105 -13.29 0.80 7.94
C VAL A 105 -13.54 1.78 6.82
N ILE A 106 -12.48 2.47 6.41
CA ILE A 106 -12.45 3.35 5.26
C ILE A 106 -11.20 3.02 4.45
N SER A 107 -11.39 2.57 3.22
CA SER A 107 -10.32 2.52 2.22
C SER A 107 -10.07 3.93 1.67
N VAL A 108 -8.80 4.31 1.56
CA VAL A 108 -8.39 5.62 1.04
C VAL A 108 -7.41 5.42 -0.09
N GLY A 109 -7.68 6.02 -1.26
CA GLY A 109 -6.83 5.85 -2.43
C GLY A 109 -7.18 6.79 -3.57
N TYR A 110 -6.34 6.84 -4.58
CA TYR A 110 -6.58 7.54 -5.83
C TYR A 110 -7.17 6.55 -6.82
N CYS A 111 -8.37 6.81 -7.30
CA CYS A 111 -9.00 5.96 -8.30
C CYS A 111 -8.71 6.51 -9.70
N ASP A 112 -8.39 5.61 -10.62
CA ASP A 112 -8.33 5.86 -12.05
C ASP A 112 -9.03 4.70 -12.79
N PRO A 113 -10.38 4.71 -12.83
CA PRO A 113 -11.12 3.60 -13.40
C PRO A 113 -10.85 3.52 -14.92
N ASP A 114 -10.47 2.34 -15.42
CA ASP A 114 -10.19 2.05 -16.84
C ASP A 114 -9.19 3.02 -17.51
N ALA A 115 -8.24 3.58 -16.74
CA ALA A 115 -7.31 4.62 -17.18
C ALA A 115 -8.01 5.81 -17.89
N LEU A 116 -9.27 6.08 -17.51
CA LEU A 116 -10.10 7.13 -18.11
C LEU A 116 -9.48 8.52 -17.91
N LEU A 117 -8.62 8.68 -16.90
CA LEU A 117 -7.83 9.87 -16.72
C LEU A 117 -6.63 9.81 -17.69
N THR A 118 -6.88 9.99 -18.98
CA THR A 118 -5.81 10.14 -19.96
C THR A 118 -4.97 11.38 -19.64
N GLY A 119 -3.75 11.18 -19.15
CA GLY A 119 -2.81 12.24 -18.77
C GLY A 119 -2.78 12.55 -17.26
N VAL A 120 -2.17 13.68 -16.90
CA VAL A 120 -1.84 14.04 -15.49
C VAL A 120 -3.07 14.56 -14.71
N THR A 121 -4.29 14.22 -15.10
CA THR A 121 -5.54 14.66 -14.43
C THR A 121 -6.00 13.67 -13.36
N PHE A 122 -5.06 13.10 -12.59
CA PHE A 122 -5.41 12.37 -11.37
C PHE A 122 -6.24 13.25 -10.44
N SER A 123 -7.22 12.63 -9.77
CA SER A 123 -8.03 13.29 -8.74
C SER A 123 -7.13 14.08 -7.79
N ARG A 124 -7.47 15.35 -7.54
CA ARG A 124 -6.68 16.22 -6.65
C ARG A 124 -6.65 15.74 -5.21
N LEU A 125 -7.59 14.86 -4.83
CA LEU A 125 -7.74 14.32 -3.49
C LEU A 125 -7.99 12.80 -3.56
N PRO A 126 -7.51 12.03 -2.57
CA PRO A 126 -7.87 10.63 -2.49
C PRO A 126 -9.37 10.46 -2.20
N ILE A 127 -9.96 9.44 -2.81
CA ILE A 127 -11.32 8.97 -2.58
C ILE A 127 -11.39 8.23 -1.26
N LEU A 128 -12.56 8.26 -0.62
CA LEU A 128 -12.87 7.46 0.56
C LEU A 128 -13.95 6.44 0.20
N SER A 129 -13.69 5.16 0.45
CA SER A 129 -14.69 4.11 0.37
C SER A 129 -14.93 3.51 1.77
N PRO A 130 -16.07 3.80 2.43
CA PRO A 130 -16.43 3.13 3.67
C PRO A 130 -16.79 1.65 3.42
N GLY A 131 -16.60 0.82 4.43
CA GLY A 131 -16.94 -0.60 4.39
C GLY A 131 -16.82 -1.27 5.76
N LEU A 132 -16.91 -2.61 5.76
CA LEU A 132 -16.79 -3.46 6.94
C LEU A 132 -15.78 -4.58 6.69
N VAL A 133 -15.08 -4.98 7.74
CA VAL A 133 -14.28 -6.22 7.75
C VAL A 133 -15.21 -7.43 7.73
N ARG A 134 -14.93 -8.40 6.86
CA ARG A 134 -15.76 -9.60 6.69
C ARG A 134 -15.19 -10.82 7.43
N PRO A 135 -16.06 -11.74 7.89
CA PRO A 135 -15.63 -13.00 8.48
C PRO A 135 -14.99 -13.95 7.47
N GLU A 136 -15.38 -13.88 6.19
CA GLU A 136 -15.05 -14.90 5.17
C GLU A 136 -13.59 -14.88 4.65
N GLY A 137 -12.66 -14.15 5.26
CA GLY A 137 -11.29 -14.11 4.74
C GLY A 137 -10.26 -13.43 5.61
N THR A 138 -10.36 -13.59 6.93
CA THR A 138 -9.30 -13.17 7.86
C THR A 138 -8.04 -14.04 7.76
N ARG A 139 -8.08 -15.17 7.02
CA ARG A 139 -6.94 -16.08 6.81
C ARG A 139 -7.05 -16.81 5.48
N TYR A 140 -6.41 -16.31 4.43
CA TYR A 140 -6.01 -17.13 3.29
C TYR A 140 -4.55 -17.55 3.47
N LEU A 141 -4.34 -18.75 4.00
CA LEU A 141 -3.02 -19.35 4.11
C LEU A 141 -2.55 -19.84 2.73
N CYS A 142 -2.12 -18.93 1.86
CA CYS A 142 -1.20 -19.31 0.79
C CYS A 142 0.22 -19.27 1.37
N THR A 143 0.82 -20.46 1.53
CA THR A 143 2.24 -20.57 1.87
C THR A 143 3.04 -20.45 0.57
N HIS A 144 3.74 -19.33 0.38
CA HIS A 144 4.68 -19.17 -0.74
C HIS A 144 6.10 -18.96 -0.20
N LYS A 145 7.03 -19.86 -0.56
CA LYS A 145 8.43 -19.85 -0.09
C LYS A 145 8.57 -19.74 1.44
N GLY A 146 7.65 -20.37 2.19
CA GLY A 146 7.65 -20.38 3.66
C GLY A 146 6.97 -19.18 4.32
N ILE A 147 6.44 -18.21 3.56
CA ILE A 147 5.69 -17.08 4.10
C ILE A 147 4.20 -17.41 4.05
N GLN A 148 3.54 -17.27 5.20
CA GLN A 148 2.08 -17.37 5.31
C GLN A 148 1.48 -16.01 4.98
N LEU A 149 0.65 -15.96 3.96
CA LEU A 149 -0.08 -14.76 3.60
C LEU A 149 -1.29 -14.57 4.52
N TYR A 150 -1.53 -13.32 4.89
CA TYR A 150 -2.62 -12.86 5.74
C TYR A 150 -3.28 -11.71 5.00
N HIS A 151 -4.55 -11.90 4.69
CA HIS A 151 -5.36 -10.94 3.97
C HIS A 151 -6.57 -10.54 4.80
N VAL A 152 -7.13 -9.38 4.48
CA VAL A 152 -8.34 -8.85 5.09
C VAL A 152 -9.35 -8.64 3.97
N LEU A 153 -10.50 -9.30 4.08
CA LEU A 153 -11.62 -9.09 3.17
C LEU A 153 -12.54 -7.99 3.66
N LEU A 154 -12.95 -7.13 2.73
CA LEU A 154 -13.67 -5.90 3.01
C LEU A 154 -14.85 -5.72 2.06
N THR A 155 -15.92 -5.11 2.55
CA THR A 155 -17.04 -4.65 1.70
C THR A 155 -16.79 -3.27 1.07
N CYS A 156 -15.58 -2.73 1.22
CA CYS A 156 -15.21 -1.49 0.55
C CYS A 156 -15.37 -1.65 -0.96
N VAL A 157 -15.82 -0.61 -1.65
CA VAL A 157 -15.72 -0.52 -3.10
C VAL A 157 -14.30 -0.10 -3.42
N SER A 158 -13.58 -0.96 -4.14
CA SER A 158 -12.25 -0.68 -4.65
C SER A 158 -12.26 -0.79 -6.17
N MET A 159 -11.48 0.08 -6.80
CA MET A 159 -11.36 0.25 -8.24
C MET A 159 -9.87 0.38 -8.59
N GLU A 160 -9.56 0.30 -9.87
CA GLU A 160 -8.20 0.50 -10.36
C GLU A 160 -7.60 1.84 -9.87
N GLY A 161 -6.31 1.80 -9.53
CA GLY A 161 -5.58 2.89 -8.87
C GLY A 161 -5.63 2.87 -7.34
N MET A 162 -6.64 2.24 -6.71
CA MET A 162 -6.76 2.21 -5.24
C MET A 162 -5.73 1.28 -4.57
N SER A 163 -5.12 0.36 -5.33
CA SER A 163 -4.09 -0.56 -4.86
C SER A 163 -2.92 0.17 -4.20
N GLY A 164 -2.38 -0.40 -3.13
CA GLY A 164 -1.38 0.23 -2.27
C GLY A 164 -1.91 1.28 -1.30
N GLY A 165 -3.19 1.69 -1.41
CA GLY A 165 -3.83 2.61 -0.48
C GLY A 165 -4.12 1.96 0.89
N PRO A 166 -4.19 2.74 2.00
CA PRO A 166 -4.43 2.18 3.32
C PRO A 166 -5.92 1.87 3.58
N ILE A 167 -6.16 0.86 4.41
CA ILE A 167 -7.43 0.57 5.04
C ILE A 167 -7.39 1.10 6.48
N LEU A 168 -8.20 2.11 6.76
CA LEU A 168 -8.23 2.79 8.05
C LEU A 168 -9.37 2.31 8.91
N SER A 169 -9.09 2.04 10.17
CA SER A 169 -10.09 1.91 11.23
C SER A 169 -9.88 2.98 12.31
N ARG A 170 -10.71 2.96 13.36
CA ARG A 170 -10.49 3.82 14.54
C ARG A 170 -9.17 3.54 15.26
N ARG A 171 -8.55 2.38 15.03
CA ARG A 171 -7.32 1.92 15.70
C ARG A 171 -6.04 2.28 14.93
N GLY A 172 -6.15 2.56 13.62
CA GLY A 172 -5.01 2.80 12.74
C GLY A 172 -5.18 2.13 11.39
N VAL A 173 -4.07 1.90 10.69
CA VAL A 173 -4.03 1.12 9.45
C VAL A 173 -4.16 -0.36 9.78
N ILE A 174 -5.16 -1.03 9.22
CA ILE A 174 -5.40 -2.47 9.41
C ILE A 174 -5.09 -3.29 8.15
N GLY A 175 -4.62 -2.65 7.09
CA GLY A 175 -4.23 -3.32 5.86
C GLY A 175 -3.92 -2.33 4.73
N MET A 176 -3.38 -2.87 3.64
CA MET A 176 -3.09 -2.16 2.40
C MET A 176 -3.88 -2.80 1.26
N VAL A 177 -4.63 -2.01 0.50
CA VAL A 177 -5.43 -2.50 -0.64
C VAL A 177 -4.51 -3.26 -1.59
N ASP A 178 -4.89 -4.49 -1.90
CA ASP A 178 -4.16 -5.37 -2.80
C ASP A 178 -4.88 -5.41 -4.15
N CYS A 179 -6.14 -5.87 -4.14
CA CYS A 179 -6.97 -5.93 -5.32
C CYS A 179 -8.43 -5.52 -5.02
N GLY A 180 -9.10 -5.04 -6.06
CA GLY A 180 -10.49 -4.60 -6.07
C GLY A 180 -11.01 -4.46 -7.50
N GLY A 181 -12.33 -4.47 -7.71
CA GLY A 181 -12.91 -4.39 -9.05
C GLY A 181 -12.71 -5.67 -9.87
N ARG A 182 -12.00 -5.61 -11.02
CA ARG A 182 -11.80 -6.76 -11.94
C ARG A 182 -11.00 -7.92 -11.34
N GLY A 183 -10.29 -7.70 -10.25
CA GLY A 183 -9.59 -8.74 -9.47
C GLY A 183 -10.24 -9.03 -8.11
N ALA A 184 -11.41 -8.46 -7.83
CA ALA A 184 -12.11 -8.69 -6.57
C ALA A 184 -12.43 -10.17 -6.40
N ILE A 185 -12.28 -10.67 -5.17
CA ILE A 185 -12.66 -12.04 -4.85
C ILE A 185 -14.17 -12.12 -4.88
N GLU A 186 -14.70 -13.00 -5.72
CA GLU A 186 -16.13 -13.31 -5.74
C GLU A 186 -16.42 -14.47 -4.80
N MET A 187 -17.18 -14.23 -3.73
CA MET A 187 -17.71 -15.30 -2.88
C MET A 187 -19.22 -15.15 -2.73
N GLY A 188 -19.96 -16.21 -3.08
CA GLY A 188 -21.42 -16.21 -2.98
C GLY A 188 -22.11 -15.15 -3.84
N GLY A 189 -21.51 -14.73 -4.97
CA GLY A 189 -22.06 -13.71 -5.87
C GLY A 189 -21.81 -12.26 -5.44
N HIS A 190 -20.93 -12.04 -4.46
CA HIS A 190 -20.50 -10.71 -4.03
C HIS A 190 -19.00 -10.51 -4.29
N SER A 191 -18.63 -9.35 -4.82
CA SER A 191 -17.24 -8.93 -5.02
C SER A 191 -16.70 -8.25 -3.77
N TYR A 192 -15.54 -8.69 -3.28
CA TYR A 192 -14.87 -8.14 -2.10
C TYR A 192 -13.56 -7.45 -2.45
N THR A 193 -13.24 -6.40 -1.69
CA THR A 193 -11.89 -5.82 -1.71
C THR A 193 -10.99 -6.65 -0.82
N GLU A 194 -9.81 -6.98 -1.33
CA GLU A 194 -8.75 -7.65 -0.58
C GLU A 194 -7.70 -6.64 -0.17
N ALA A 195 -7.21 -6.78 1.07
CA ALA A 195 -6.09 -6.00 1.57
C ALA A 195 -5.05 -6.91 2.24
N LYS A 196 -3.77 -6.63 2.04
CA LYS A 196 -2.69 -7.30 2.76
C LYS A 196 -2.71 -6.87 4.22
N ALA A 197 -2.71 -7.84 5.12
CA ALA A 197 -2.66 -7.57 6.56
C ALA A 197 -1.28 -7.03 6.97
N PRO A 198 -1.18 -6.25 8.06
CA PRO A 198 0.08 -5.72 8.57
C PRO A 198 1.14 -6.82 8.80
N ARG A 199 0.70 -7.99 9.28
CA ARG A 199 1.56 -9.15 9.50
C ARG A 199 2.29 -9.62 8.25
N THR A 200 1.59 -9.68 7.11
CA THR A 200 2.21 -10.04 5.82
C THR A 200 3.22 -8.99 5.40
N ILE A 201 2.88 -7.70 5.53
CA ILE A 201 3.80 -6.61 5.19
C ILE A 201 5.06 -6.71 6.06
N ILE A 202 4.93 -6.90 7.38
CA ILE A 202 6.06 -7.11 8.30
C ILE A 202 6.95 -8.28 7.84
N GLN A 203 6.36 -9.42 7.50
CA GLN A 203 7.12 -10.59 7.04
C GLN A 203 7.93 -10.30 5.76
N VAL A 204 7.33 -9.58 4.80
CA VAL A 204 8.03 -9.16 3.58
C VAL A 204 9.21 -8.25 3.91
N LEU A 205 8.99 -7.24 4.74
CA LEU A 205 10.02 -6.28 5.12
C LEU A 205 11.15 -6.93 5.92
N LYS A 206 10.85 -7.86 6.83
CA LYS A 206 11.86 -8.64 7.55
C LYS A 206 12.69 -9.49 6.59
N ARG A 207 12.07 -10.13 5.59
CA ARG A 207 12.81 -10.84 4.54
C ARG A 207 13.74 -9.92 3.76
N TYR A 208 13.30 -8.71 3.42
CA TYR A 208 14.17 -7.71 2.80
C TYR A 208 15.36 -7.37 3.70
N LEU A 209 15.15 -7.11 4.99
CA LEU A 209 16.22 -6.83 5.95
C LEU A 209 17.23 -7.99 6.04
N VAL A 210 16.79 -9.23 5.92
CA VAL A 210 17.71 -10.38 5.82
C VAL A 210 18.55 -10.37 4.56
N LEU A 211 17.94 -10.05 3.41
CA LEU A 211 18.65 -9.94 2.14
C LEU A 211 19.68 -8.80 2.15
N GLN A 212 19.44 -7.74 2.93
CA GLN A 212 20.40 -6.65 3.16
C GLN A 212 21.45 -6.97 4.23
N GLY A 213 21.38 -8.13 4.88
CA GLY A 213 22.30 -8.52 5.96
C GLY A 213 22.08 -7.74 7.27
N ILE A 214 20.96 -7.04 7.43
CA ILE A 214 20.60 -6.29 8.65
C ILE A 214 20.04 -7.22 9.72
N LEU A 215 19.29 -8.24 9.32
CA LEU A 215 18.80 -9.31 10.19
C LEU A 215 19.35 -10.66 9.73
N THR A 216 19.52 -11.58 10.68
CA THR A 216 19.68 -13.00 10.38
C THR A 216 18.32 -13.65 10.07
N GLN A 217 18.32 -14.81 9.41
CA GLN A 217 17.10 -15.61 9.22
C GLN A 217 16.45 -15.99 10.55
N GLU A 218 17.25 -16.31 11.57
CA GLU A 218 16.76 -16.66 12.91
C GLU A 218 16.05 -15.48 13.58
N GLU A 219 16.61 -14.28 13.50
CA GLU A 219 15.96 -13.07 14.01
C GLU A 219 14.69 -12.74 13.22
N ALA A 220 14.72 -12.88 11.89
CA ALA A 220 13.56 -12.61 11.06
C ALA A 220 12.36 -13.54 11.35
N ILE A 221 12.62 -14.77 11.79
CA ILE A 221 11.57 -15.74 12.13
C ILE A 221 11.19 -15.64 13.61
N GLY A 222 12.18 -15.58 14.51
CA GLY A 222 11.99 -15.75 15.96
C GLY A 222 11.68 -14.47 16.74
N ARG A 223 12.02 -13.29 16.21
CA ARG A 223 11.79 -12.01 16.88
C ARG A 223 10.44 -11.43 16.49
N GLU A 224 9.51 -11.22 17.43
CA GLU A 224 8.35 -10.37 17.16
C GLU A 224 8.82 -8.92 16.98
N MET A 225 8.35 -8.28 15.91
CA MET A 225 8.68 -6.89 15.61
C MET A 225 7.42 -6.17 15.17
N THR A 226 7.22 -4.98 15.72
CA THR A 226 6.20 -4.04 15.28
C THR A 226 6.53 -3.49 13.88
N MET A 227 5.54 -2.91 13.21
CA MET A 227 5.77 -2.26 11.92
C MET A 227 6.78 -1.11 12.06
N GLU A 228 6.66 -0.31 13.12
CA GLU A 228 7.55 0.80 13.41
C GLU A 228 9.01 0.34 13.55
N GLU A 229 9.28 -0.72 14.33
CA GLU A 229 10.63 -1.28 14.49
C GLU A 229 11.21 -1.79 13.17
N VAL A 230 10.39 -2.38 12.30
CA VAL A 230 10.84 -2.87 10.99
C VAL A 230 11.13 -1.72 10.04
N LEU A 231 10.30 -0.67 10.05
CA LEU A 231 10.50 0.52 9.22
C LEU A 231 11.73 1.34 9.65
N ASP A 232 12.01 1.40 10.96
CA ASP A 232 13.20 2.09 11.48
C ASP A 232 14.51 1.42 11.01
N LEU A 233 14.50 0.11 10.75
CA LEU A 233 15.66 -0.60 10.18
C LEU A 233 15.81 -0.41 8.66
N ILE A 234 14.77 0.10 7.98
CA ILE A 234 14.78 0.33 6.53
C ILE A 234 15.24 1.76 6.18
N ALA A 235 15.00 2.72 7.07
CA ALA A 235 15.22 4.16 6.86
C ALA A 235 16.70 4.55 6.68
#